data_AF-A0A521VDQ8-F1
#
_entry.id   AF-A0A521VDQ8-F1
#
_cell.length_a   1.000
_cell.length_b   1.000
_cell.length_c   1.000
_cell.angle_alpha   90.00
_cell.angle_beta   90.00
_cell.angle_gamma   90.00
#
_symmetry.space_group_name_H-M   'P 1'
#
loop_
_entity.id
_entity.type
_entity.pdbx_description
1 polymer ?
#
loop_
_entity_poly.entity_id
_entity_poly.type
_entity_poly.pdbx_seq_one_letter_code
_entity_poly.pdbx_strand_id
1 'polypeptide(L)'
;MAVSRLAALALLVAATPALACEMPDDGSAPLRRLTNRVKLLPQTEAWQKSLPEGTTAHYVLRVDSPQKIRGRCYWPVEVRAGGELWKRFLVTADGSRVLQR
;
A
#
# COMPACT_ATOMS: atom_id res chain seq x y z
N MET A 1 -34.03 25.98 -34.07
CA MET A 1 -33.51 24.90 -33.20
C MET A 1 -32.01 24.78 -33.45
N ALA A 2 -31.20 25.56 -32.74
CA ALA A 2 -29.75 25.51 -32.84
C ALA A 2 -29.22 24.79 -31.61
N VAL A 3 -29.09 23.47 -31.69
CA VAL A 3 -28.43 22.69 -30.64
C VAL A 3 -26.94 23.02 -30.72
N SER A 4 -26.51 23.92 -29.84
CA SER A 4 -25.13 24.41 -29.73
C SER A 4 -24.16 23.24 -29.56
N ARG A 5 -23.42 22.95 -30.63
CA ARG A 5 -22.36 21.93 -30.72
C ARG A 5 -21.18 22.17 -29.75
N LEU A 6 -21.19 23.28 -29.02
CA LEU A 6 -20.13 23.68 -28.08
C LEU A 6 -20.26 23.02 -26.70
N ALA A 7 -21.41 22.43 -26.35
CA ALA A 7 -21.61 21.81 -25.03
C ALA A 7 -20.93 20.43 -24.88
N ALA A 8 -20.55 19.78 -25.99
CA ALA A 8 -20.00 18.43 -25.97
C ALA A 8 -18.50 18.36 -25.65
N LEU A 9 -17.74 19.47 -25.79
CA LEU A 9 -16.29 19.46 -25.59
C LEU A 9 -15.84 19.63 -24.13
N ALA A 10 -16.74 20.04 -23.22
CA ALA A 10 -16.37 20.29 -21.81
C ALA A 10 -16.37 19.02 -20.93
N LEU A 11 -16.97 17.91 -21.40
CA LEU A 11 -17.09 16.66 -20.63
C LEU A 11 -15.88 15.73 -20.72
N LEU A 12 -14.87 16.06 -21.53
CA LEU A 12 -13.70 15.20 -21.78
C LEU A 12 -12.49 15.47 -20.87
N VAL A 13 -12.52 16.50 -20.02
CA VAL A 13 -11.37 16.89 -19.18
C VAL A 13 -11.44 16.33 -17.75
N ALA A 14 -12.52 15.65 -17.39
CA ALA A 14 -12.67 15.01 -16.08
C ALA A 14 -12.13 13.55 -16.02
N ALA A 15 -11.48 13.07 -17.08
CA ALA A 15 -10.69 11.86 -17.02
C ALA A 15 -9.31 12.17 -16.42
N THR A 16 -9.28 12.50 -15.13
CA THR A 16 -8.02 12.43 -14.36
C THR A 16 -7.42 11.06 -14.62
N PRO A 17 -6.14 10.97 -15.01
CA PRO A 17 -5.59 9.69 -15.39
C PRO A 17 -5.70 8.77 -14.18
N ALA A 18 -6.17 7.55 -14.43
CA ALA A 18 -5.96 6.39 -13.60
C ALA A 18 -4.45 6.05 -13.50
N LEU A 19 -3.64 7.03 -13.08
CA LEU A 19 -2.37 6.84 -12.38
C LEU A 19 -2.64 6.72 -10.87
N ALA A 20 -3.85 6.27 -10.52
CA ALA A 20 -4.13 5.69 -9.23
C ALA A 20 -3.17 4.51 -9.08
N CYS A 21 -2.45 4.47 -7.97
CA CYS A 21 -1.49 3.41 -7.70
C CYS A 21 -2.22 2.06 -7.68
N GLU A 22 -2.27 1.39 -8.82
CA GLU A 22 -2.92 0.10 -8.97
C GLU A 22 -1.92 -0.98 -8.57
N MET A 23 -2.37 -1.90 -7.72
CA MET A 23 -1.54 -3.04 -7.37
C MET A 23 -1.44 -3.92 -8.61
N PRO A 24 -0.23 -4.36 -9.03
CA PRO A 24 -0.10 -5.31 -10.13
C PRO A 24 -0.93 -6.57 -9.88
N ASP A 25 -1.69 -7.00 -10.88
CA ASP A 25 -2.56 -8.18 -10.81
C ASP A 25 -1.76 -9.47 -11.07
N ASP A 26 -0.85 -9.79 -10.14
CA ASP A 26 -0.17 -11.09 -10.08
C ASP A 26 -0.86 -12.04 -9.08
N GLY A 27 -2.17 -11.88 -8.88
CA GLY A 27 -2.95 -12.60 -7.86
C GLY A 27 -2.49 -12.30 -6.42
N SER A 28 -2.30 -13.33 -5.58
CA SER A 28 -1.87 -13.15 -4.18
C SER A 28 -0.36 -12.94 -3.99
N ALA A 29 0.43 -13.10 -5.06
CA ALA A 29 1.88 -13.02 -4.99
C ALA A 29 2.41 -11.64 -4.54
N PRO A 30 1.86 -10.49 -5.00
CA PRO A 30 2.26 -9.17 -4.52
C PRO A 30 1.94 -8.98 -3.04
N LEU A 31 0.79 -9.49 -2.57
CA LEU A 31 0.37 -9.36 -1.17
C LEU A 31 1.35 -10.07 -0.22
N ARG A 32 1.73 -11.31 -0.55
CA ARG A 32 2.73 -12.09 0.21
C ARG A 32 4.10 -11.44 0.14
N ARG A 33 4.50 -10.91 -1.02
CA ARG A 33 5.79 -10.25 -1.20
C ARG A 33 5.95 -9.05 -0.27
N LEU A 34 4.94 -8.17 -0.23
CA LEU A 34 4.98 -6.93 0.57
C LEU A 34 5.03 -7.22 2.07
N THR A 35 4.17 -8.13 2.53
CA THR A 35 4.13 -8.54 3.94
C THR A 35 5.39 -9.27 4.37
N ASN A 36 5.89 -10.21 3.55
CA ASN A 36 7.16 -10.89 3.83
C ASN A 36 8.35 -9.92 3.85
N ARG A 37 8.38 -8.93 2.95
CA ARG A 37 9.46 -7.93 2.95
C ARG A 37 9.55 -7.19 4.27
N VAL A 38 8.41 -6.89 4.90
CA VAL A 38 8.33 -6.22 6.20
C VAL A 38 8.63 -7.17 7.36
N LYS A 39 8.13 -8.40 7.28
CA LYS A 39 8.39 -9.47 8.26
C LYS A 39 9.89 -9.74 8.41
N LEU A 40 10.63 -9.74 7.30
CA LEU A 40 12.06 -10.04 7.24
C LEU A 40 12.96 -8.82 7.52
N LEU A 41 12.41 -7.69 7.99
CA LEU A 41 13.24 -6.55 8.39
C LEU A 41 13.86 -6.84 9.78
N PRO A 42 15.15 -6.53 10.00
CA PRO A 42 15.80 -6.81 11.28
C PRO A 42 15.08 -6.20 12.49
N GLN A 43 14.58 -4.97 12.38
CA GLN A 43 13.83 -4.34 13.46
C GLN A 43 12.47 -5.00 13.71
N THR A 44 11.85 -5.57 12.67
CA THR A 44 10.59 -6.30 12.81
C THR A 44 10.84 -7.63 13.51
N GLU A 45 11.86 -8.38 13.10
CA GLU A 45 12.23 -9.64 13.74
C GLU A 45 12.63 -9.43 15.21
N ALA A 46 13.41 -8.38 15.50
CA ALA A 46 13.78 -8.03 16.86
C ALA A 46 12.56 -7.68 17.72
N TRP A 47 11.64 -6.87 17.19
CA TRP A 47 10.39 -6.55 17.87
C TRP A 47 9.51 -7.79 18.08
N GLN A 48 9.38 -8.67 17.09
CA GLN A 48 8.62 -9.91 17.22
C GLN A 48 9.19 -10.81 18.34
N LYS A 49 10.51 -10.91 18.47
CA LYS A 49 11.17 -11.66 19.54
C LYS A 49 10.96 -11.05 20.93
N SER A 50 10.62 -9.76 21.00
CA SER A 50 10.32 -9.07 22.26
C SER A 50 8.86 -9.19 22.70
N LEU A 51 7.99 -9.81 21.89
CA LEU A 51 6.58 -9.98 22.24
C LEU A 51 6.42 -10.96 23.42
N PRO A 52 5.42 -10.74 24.30
CA PRO A 52 5.09 -11.68 25.35
C PRO A 52 4.72 -13.06 24.78
N GLU A 53 4.97 -14.11 25.57
CA GLU A 53 4.57 -15.47 25.19
C GLU A 53 3.06 -15.54 24.88
N GLY A 54 2.71 -16.26 23.81
CA GLY A 54 1.34 -16.34 23.30
C GLY A 54 0.89 -15.14 22.45
N THR A 55 1.66 -14.04 22.40
CA THR A 55 1.33 -12.89 21.54
C THR A 55 1.82 -13.11 20.11
N THR A 56 0.91 -13.01 19.13
CA THR A 56 1.24 -13.16 17.71
C THR A 56 1.26 -11.82 16.98
N ALA A 57 2.27 -11.63 16.13
CA ALA A 57 2.34 -10.48 15.24
C ALA A 57 1.45 -10.68 13.99
N HIS A 58 0.68 -9.66 13.65
CA HIS A 58 -0.16 -9.60 12.45
C HIS A 58 0.35 -8.54 11.48
N TYR A 59 0.23 -8.82 10.19
CA TYR A 59 0.66 -7.94 9.10
C TYR A 59 -0.55 -7.62 8.22
N VAL A 60 -0.97 -6.36 8.20
CA VAL A 60 -2.14 -5.91 7.45
C VAL A 60 -1.68 -5.01 6.30
N LEU A 61 -1.83 -5.52 5.08
CA LEU A 61 -1.58 -4.76 3.86
C LEU A 61 -2.81 -3.95 3.48
N ARG A 62 -2.65 -2.63 3.29
CA ARG A 62 -3.71 -1.71 2.86
C ARG A 62 -3.63 -1.53 1.35
N VAL A 63 -4.31 -2.38 0.59
CA VAL A 63 -4.30 -2.37 -0.88
C VAL A 63 -4.96 -1.12 -1.44
N ASP A 64 -6.10 -0.72 -0.86
CA ASP A 64 -6.93 0.39 -1.34
C ASP A 64 -6.47 1.78 -0.86
N SER A 65 -5.36 1.85 -0.13
CA SER A 65 -4.83 3.11 0.42
C SER A 65 -3.36 3.34 0.08
N PRO A 66 -2.95 3.24 -1.20
CA PRO A 66 -1.59 3.50 -1.60
C PRO A 66 -1.22 4.97 -1.44
N GLN A 67 0.04 5.23 -1.11
CA GLN A 67 0.61 6.57 -0.98
C GLN A 67 1.57 6.81 -2.14
N LYS A 68 1.36 7.91 -2.88
CA LYS A 68 2.26 8.35 -3.93
C LYS A 68 3.30 9.30 -3.35
N ILE A 69 4.55 8.88 -3.32
CA ILE A 69 5.67 9.65 -2.77
C ILE A 69 6.72 9.81 -3.87
N ARG A 70 7.01 11.06 -4.26
CA ARG A 70 7.98 11.39 -5.33
C ARG A 70 7.75 10.60 -6.62
N GLY A 71 6.48 10.53 -7.05
CA GLY A 71 6.08 9.82 -8.27
C GLY A 71 6.00 8.29 -8.14
N ARG A 72 6.35 7.71 -6.98
CA ARG A 72 6.35 6.27 -6.75
C ARG A 72 5.22 5.85 -5.80
N CYS A 73 4.58 4.73 -6.11
CA CYS A 73 3.51 4.15 -5.31
C CYS A 73 4.05 3.26 -4.21
N TYR A 74 3.51 3.44 -3.01
CA TYR A 74 3.80 2.64 -1.84
C TYR A 74 2.51 2.17 -1.19
N TRP A 75 2.47 0.90 -0.83
CA TRP A 75 1.35 0.32 -0.09
C TRP A 75 1.70 0.21 1.38
N PRO A 76 0.81 0.70 2.27
CA PRO A 76 1.01 0.55 3.71
C PRO A 76 0.91 -0.90 4.16
N VAL A 77 1.91 -1.34 4.93
CA VAL A 77 1.86 -2.59 5.72
C VAL A 77 1.89 -2.20 7.19
N GLU A 78 0.81 -2.48 7.88
CA GLU A 78 0.69 -2.27 9.32
C GLU A 78 1.13 -3.53 10.06
N VAL A 79 2.06 -3.37 11.00
CA VAL A 79 2.53 -4.44 11.86
C VAL A 79 1.92 -4.25 13.24
N ARG A 80 1.21 -5.27 13.70
CA ARG A 80 0.35 -5.22 14.89
C ARG A 80 0.59 -6.42 15.80
N ALA A 81 0.30 -6.28 17.08
CA ALA A 81 0.28 -7.40 18.04
C ALA A 81 -0.75 -7.10 19.14
N GLY A 82 -1.54 -8.10 19.55
CA GLY A 82 -2.54 -7.91 20.62
C GLY A 82 -3.61 -6.86 20.31
N GLY A 83 -3.91 -6.61 19.03
CA GLY A 83 -4.83 -5.55 18.58
C GLY A 83 -4.17 -4.18 18.38
N GLU A 84 -2.99 -3.95 18.94
CA GLU A 84 -2.28 -2.68 18.90
C GLU A 84 -1.39 -2.52 17.65
N LEU A 85 -1.31 -1.30 17.13
CA LEU A 85 -0.39 -0.95 16.05
C LEU A 85 1.00 -0.68 16.62
N TRP A 86 1.99 -1.47 16.19
CA TRP A 86 3.39 -1.18 16.51
C TRP A 86 3.98 -0.18 15.52
N LYS A 87 3.91 -0.50 14.22
CA LYS A 87 4.55 0.32 13.18
C LYS A 87 3.87 0.17 11.82
N ARG A 88 3.95 1.23 11.01
CA ARG A 88 3.50 1.22 9.62
C ARG A 88 4.70 1.38 8.69
N PHE A 89 4.85 0.44 7.77
CA PHE A 89 5.84 0.50 6.70
C PHE A 89 5.16 0.85 5.38
N LEU A 90 5.86 1.55 4.50
CA LEU A 90 5.40 1.85 3.15
C LEU A 90 6.27 1.07 2.17
N VAL A 91 5.67 0.17 1.39
CA VAL A 91 6.41 -0.78 0.55
C VAL A 91 6.00 -0.61 -0.91
N THR A 92 6.96 -0.63 -1.84
CA THR A 92 6.64 -0.65 -3.28
C THR A 92 6.04 -2.00 -3.69
N ALA A 93 5.24 -2.04 -4.77
CA ALA A 93 4.60 -3.27 -5.25
C ALA A 93 5.57 -4.45 -5.51
N ASP A 94 6.80 -4.13 -5.92
CA ASP A 94 7.87 -5.10 -6.17
C ASP A 94 8.66 -5.48 -4.90
N GLY A 95 8.39 -4.86 -3.75
CA GLY A 95 9.11 -5.05 -2.49
C GLY A 95 10.53 -4.46 -2.46
N SER A 96 10.97 -3.77 -3.51
CA SER A 96 12.35 -3.28 -3.64
C SER A 96 12.67 -2.16 -2.65
N ARG A 97 11.66 -1.37 -2.26
CA ARG A 97 11.84 -0.25 -1.33
C ARG A 97 10.85 -0.32 -0.18
N VAL A 98 11.38 -0.06 1.02
CA VAL A 98 10.60 0.09 2.24
C VAL A 98 10.94 1.44 2.85
N LEU A 99 9.94 2.26 3.12
CA LEU A 99 10.06 3.46 3.93
C LEU A 99 9.49 3.16 5.31
N GLN A 100 10.22 3.60 6.33
CA GLN A 100 9.77 3.57 7.71
C GLN A 100 9.06 4.89 7.99
N ARG A 101 7.83 4.84 8.45
CA ARG A 101 7.07 6.00 8.90
C ARG A 101 6.76 5.87 10.39
#